data_AF-A0A662X9G7-F1
#
_entry.id   AF-A0A662X9G7-F1
#
_cell.length_a   1.000
_cell.length_b   1.000
_cell.length_c   1.000
_cell.angle_alpha   90.00
_cell.angle_beta   90.00
_cell.angle_gamma   90.00
#
_symmetry.space_group_name_H-M   'P 1'
#
loop_
_entity.id
_entity.type
_entity.pdbx_description
1 polymer ?
#
loop_
_entity_poly.entity_id
_entity_poly.type
_entity_poly.pdbx_seq_one_letter_code
_entity_poly.pdbx_strand_id
1 'polypeptide(L)'
;MEHVAAQIERDLRAKYSHMMVQWYEAVDWAEPLIVGLLVCHVLLFATLFLTRKRLYVQFALFVAIVTLVAFAEELNKWARANWQLIATQRYFDENGVFMGIFFAGPLLAAGFFQLVLGRAPSRLDAAYAALTDVA
;
A
#
# COMPACT_ATOMS: atom_id res chain seq x y z
N MET A 1 28.45 4.60 26.33
CA MET A 1 27.68 4.80 25.08
C MET A 1 26.77 3.61 24.79
N GLU A 2 27.25 2.36 24.86
CA GLU A 2 26.42 1.16 24.59
C GLU A 2 25.23 0.98 25.55
N HIS A 3 25.42 1.20 26.85
CA HIS A 3 24.32 1.07 27.83
C HIS A 3 23.19 2.10 27.62
N VAL A 4 23.54 3.29 27.11
CA VAL A 4 22.57 4.35 26.78
C VAL A 4 21.81 3.99 25.51
N ALA A 5 22.50 3.50 24.47
CA ALA A 5 21.87 3.03 23.24
C ALA A 5 20.89 1.87 23.52
N ALA A 6 21.30 0.88 24.33
CA ALA A 6 20.45 -0.24 24.72
C ALA A 6 19.25 0.18 25.60
N GLN A 7 19.37 1.28 26.35
CA GLN A 7 18.27 1.83 27.12
C GLN A 7 17.27 2.56 26.22
N ILE A 8 17.76 3.39 25.29
CA ILE A 8 16.94 4.05 24.27
C ILE A 8 16.20 3.02 23.42
N GLU A 9 16.86 1.96 22.97
CA GLU A 9 16.22 0.88 22.21
C GLU A 9 15.08 0.22 22.99
N ARG A 10 15.32 -0.12 24.27
CA ARG A 10 14.31 -0.72 25.15
C ARG A 10 13.11 0.22 25.37
N ASP A 11 13.38 1.49 25.62
CA ASP A 11 12.33 2.49 25.86
C ASP A 11 11.52 2.76 24.59
N LEU A 12 12.18 2.87 23.43
CA LEU A 12 11.50 2.99 22.13
C LEU A 12 10.67 1.74 21.84
N ARG A 13 11.25 0.55 22.00
CA ARG A 13 10.54 -0.72 21.76
C ARG A 13 9.31 -0.85 22.66
N ALA A 14 9.44 -0.56 23.95
CA ALA A 14 8.32 -0.56 24.87
C ALA A 14 7.27 0.49 24.48
N LYS A 15 7.70 1.69 24.08
CA LYS A 15 6.81 2.78 23.70
C LYS A 15 6.03 2.48 22.41
N TYR A 16 6.70 2.06 21.35
CA TYR A 16 6.04 1.75 20.08
C TYR A 16 5.23 0.46 20.15
N SER A 17 5.71 -0.57 20.86
CA SER A 17 4.97 -1.83 21.01
C SER A 17 3.57 -1.61 21.59
N HIS A 18 3.46 -0.83 22.68
CA HIS A 18 2.14 -0.60 23.28
C HIS A 18 1.24 0.27 22.38
N MET A 19 1.78 1.31 21.74
CA MET A 19 0.99 2.18 20.86
C MET A 19 0.44 1.41 19.65
N MET A 20 1.25 0.54 19.05
CA MET A 20 0.83 -0.25 17.89
C MET A 20 -0.24 -1.29 18.25
N VAL A 21 -0.11 -1.97 19.39
CA VAL A 21 -1.11 -2.95 19.86
C VAL A 21 -2.42 -2.26 20.19
N GLN A 22 -2.38 -1.13 20.90
CA GLN A 22 -3.58 -0.36 21.23
C GLN A 22 -4.31 0.14 19.98
N TRP A 23 -3.57 0.60 18.97
CA TRP A 23 -4.18 1.00 17.71
C TRP A 23 -4.82 -0.18 16.97
N TYR A 24 -4.12 -1.33 16.93
CA TYR A 24 -4.65 -2.56 16.32
C TYR A 24 -5.95 -3.03 16.96
N GLU A 25 -6.04 -2.98 18.30
CA GLU A 25 -7.24 -3.37 19.04
C GLU A 25 -8.40 -2.38 18.86
N ALA A 26 -8.10 -1.09 18.68
CA ALA A 26 -9.11 -0.08 18.40
C ALA A 26 -9.70 -0.20 16.98
N VAL A 27 -8.97 -0.85 16.07
CA VAL A 27 -9.43 -1.10 14.71
C VAL A 27 -10.40 -2.28 14.71
N ASP A 28 -11.68 -2.00 14.43
CA ASP A 28 -12.64 -3.06 14.16
C ASP A 28 -12.39 -3.69 12.78
N TRP A 29 -11.92 -4.93 12.76
CA TRP A 29 -11.60 -5.68 11.54
C TRP A 29 -12.84 -6.16 10.78
N ALA A 30 -14.02 -6.14 11.41
CA ALA A 30 -15.30 -6.45 10.76
C ALA A 30 -15.97 -5.21 10.15
N GLU A 31 -15.36 -4.02 10.31
CA GLU A 31 -15.88 -2.78 9.76
C GLU A 31 -16.02 -2.86 8.23
N PRO A 32 -17.22 -2.59 7.67
CA PRO A 32 -17.46 -2.71 6.22
C PRO A 32 -16.50 -1.90 5.36
N LEU A 33 -16.08 -0.71 5.83
CA LEU A 33 -15.09 0.13 5.16
C LEU A 33 -13.73 -0.57 5.02
N ILE A 34 -13.24 -1.17 6.11
CA ILE A 34 -11.94 -1.83 6.14
C ILE A 34 -11.98 -3.10 5.28
N VAL A 35 -13.02 -3.92 5.44
CA VAL A 35 -13.21 -5.12 4.61
C VAL A 35 -13.30 -4.74 3.13
N GLY A 36 -14.07 -3.70 2.79
CA GLY A 36 -14.18 -3.19 1.42
C GLY A 36 -12.84 -2.72 0.85
N LEU A 37 -12.05 -1.99 1.65
CA LEU A 37 -10.68 -1.59 1.27
C LEU A 37 -9.80 -2.81 1.03
N LEU A 38 -9.75 -3.78 1.94
CA LEU A 38 -8.91 -4.98 1.79
C LEU A 38 -9.28 -5.78 0.53
N VAL A 39 -10.58 -5.97 0.28
CA VAL A 39 -11.07 -6.64 -0.95
C VAL A 39 -10.65 -5.86 -2.19
N CYS A 40 -10.79 -4.53 -2.18
CA CYS A 40 -10.36 -3.67 -3.29
C CYS A 40 -8.87 -3.86 -3.60
N HIS A 41 -8.00 -3.92 -2.59
CA HIS A 41 -6.58 -4.15 -2.78
C HIS A 41 -6.29 -5.55 -3.36
N VAL A 42 -6.95 -6.60 -2.85
CA VAL A 42 -6.80 -7.96 -3.41
C VAL A 42 -7.19 -7.99 -4.88
N LEU A 43 -8.29 -7.34 -5.25
CA LEU A 43 -8.73 -7.22 -6.64
C LEU A 43 -7.75 -6.41 -7.50
N LEU A 44 -7.16 -5.35 -6.95
CA LEU A 44 -6.12 -4.57 -7.63
C LEU A 44 -4.88 -5.44 -7.90
N PHE A 45 -4.35 -6.14 -6.90
CA PHE A 45 -3.20 -7.04 -7.07
C PHE A 45 -3.49 -8.16 -8.08
N ALA A 46 -4.68 -8.76 -8.02
CA ALA A 46 -5.11 -9.76 -9.00
C ALA A 46 -5.15 -9.17 -10.42
N THR A 47 -5.72 -7.97 -10.58
CA THR A 47 -5.79 -7.26 -11.86
C THR A 47 -4.39 -6.95 -12.40
N LEU A 48 -3.48 -6.45 -11.56
CA LEU A 48 -2.09 -6.20 -11.91
C LEU A 48 -1.39 -7.48 -12.40
N PHE A 49 -1.58 -8.59 -11.69
CA PHE A 49 -0.98 -9.86 -12.06
C PHE A 49 -1.55 -10.43 -13.37
N LEU A 50 -2.88 -10.40 -13.55
CA LEU A 50 -3.55 -10.92 -14.74
C LEU A 50 -3.24 -10.10 -15.99
N THR A 51 -3.11 -8.77 -15.85
CA THR A 51 -2.88 -7.85 -16.96
C THR A 51 -1.40 -7.57 -17.23
N ARG A 52 -0.47 -8.23 -16.54
CA ARG A 52 0.99 -7.98 -16.56
C ARG A 52 1.67 -7.95 -17.93
N LYS A 53 1.06 -8.56 -18.95
CA LYS A 53 1.58 -8.59 -20.33
C LYS A 53 1.01 -7.48 -21.21
N ARG A 54 0.14 -6.60 -20.68
CA ARG A 54 -0.58 -5.56 -21.42
C ARG A 54 -0.07 -4.19 -21.00
N LEU A 55 0.93 -3.66 -21.72
CA LEU A 55 1.63 -2.41 -21.37
C LEU A 55 0.67 -1.22 -21.15
N TYR A 56 -0.27 -0.97 -22.07
CA TYR A 56 -1.19 0.16 -21.95
C TYR A 56 -2.09 0.07 -20.70
N VAL A 57 -2.52 -1.15 -20.34
CA VAL A 57 -3.33 -1.37 -19.13
C VAL A 57 -2.49 -1.13 -17.87
N GLN A 58 -1.25 -1.65 -17.85
CA GLN A 58 -0.33 -1.44 -16.73
C GLN A 58 0.06 0.03 -16.55
N PHE A 59 0.22 0.77 -17.65
CA PHE A 59 0.44 2.22 -17.59
C PHE A 59 -0.76 2.95 -17.01
N ALA A 60 -1.98 2.65 -17.48
CA ALA A 60 -3.20 3.26 -16.94
C ALA A 60 -3.38 2.95 -15.45
N LEU A 61 -3.15 1.71 -15.03
CA LEU A 61 -3.20 1.29 -13.63
C LEU A 61 -2.14 2.01 -12.77
N PHE A 62 -0.92 2.18 -13.29
CA PHE A 62 0.13 2.93 -12.60
C PHE A 62 -0.28 4.38 -12.33
N VAL A 63 -0.77 5.06 -13.37
CA VAL A 63 -1.24 6.45 -13.26
C VAL A 63 -2.37 6.52 -12.25
N ALA A 64 -3.34 5.61 -12.31
CA ALA A 64 -4.44 5.55 -11.34
C ALA A 64 -3.93 5.37 -9.90
N ILE A 65 -2.99 4.45 -9.65
CA ILE A 65 -2.39 4.22 -8.33
C ILE A 65 -1.72 5.50 -7.81
N VAL A 66 -0.86 6.13 -8.61
CA VAL A 66 -0.15 7.35 -8.21
C VAL A 66 -1.13 8.49 -7.93
N THR A 67 -2.14 8.66 -8.78
CA THR A 67 -3.18 9.68 -8.58
C THR A 67 -3.97 9.43 -7.29
N LEU A 68 -4.37 8.20 -7.00
CA LEU A 68 -5.07 7.86 -5.75
C LEU A 68 -4.20 8.15 -4.52
N VAL A 69 -2.92 7.76 -4.56
CA VAL A 69 -1.98 8.07 -3.47
C VAL A 69 -1.83 9.58 -3.27
N ALA A 70 -1.73 10.35 -4.36
CA ALA A 70 -1.63 11.81 -4.28
C ALA A 70 -2.89 12.45 -3.64
N PHE A 71 -4.06 11.86 -3.86
CA PHE A 71 -5.31 12.32 -3.24
C PHE A 71 -5.55 11.76 -1.83
N ALA A 72 -4.68 10.90 -1.30
CA ALA A 72 -4.91 10.25 -0.01
C ALA A 72 -5.12 11.26 1.14
N GLU A 73 -4.35 12.35 1.16
CA GLU A 73 -4.47 13.39 2.20
C GLU A 73 -5.79 14.17 2.08
N GLU A 74 -6.18 14.55 0.86
CA GLU A 74 -7.43 15.29 0.63
C GLU A 74 -8.66 14.42 0.93
N LEU A 75 -8.62 13.15 0.53
CA LEU A 75 -9.65 12.17 0.89
C LEU A 75 -9.72 11.99 2.41
N ASN A 76 -8.58 11.93 3.10
CA ASN A 76 -8.53 11.83 4.55
C ASN A 76 -9.18 13.05 5.22
N LYS A 77 -8.85 14.27 4.78
CA LYS A 77 -9.45 15.52 5.30
C LYS A 77 -10.97 15.53 5.13
N TRP A 78 -11.44 15.17 3.93
CA TRP A 78 -12.86 15.11 3.63
C TRP A 78 -13.57 14.02 4.45
N ALA A 79 -13.01 12.82 4.51
CA ALA A 79 -13.57 11.70 5.25
C ALA A 79 -13.56 11.94 6.77
N ARG A 80 -12.60 12.70 7.31
CA ARG A 80 -12.61 13.14 8.71
C ARG A 80 -13.80 14.05 9.04
N ALA A 81 -14.17 14.94 8.12
CA ALA A 81 -15.35 15.80 8.28
C ALA A 81 -16.67 15.04 8.10
N ASN A 82 -16.67 13.99 7.27
CA ASN A 82 -17.87 13.26 6.84
C ASN A 82 -17.88 11.78 7.28
N TRP A 83 -17.18 11.44 8.35
CA TRP A 83 -16.89 10.04 8.71
C TRP A 83 -18.15 9.18 8.86
N GLN A 84 -19.25 9.75 9.34
CA GLN A 84 -20.53 9.07 9.54
C GLN A 84 -21.17 8.55 8.25
N LEU A 85 -20.78 9.09 7.09
CA LEU A 85 -21.27 8.63 5.78
C LEU A 85 -20.56 7.36 5.31
N ILE A 86 -19.38 7.05 5.86
CA ILE A 86 -18.44 6.08 5.29
C ILE A 86 -18.09 4.98 6.30
N ALA A 87 -18.09 5.32 7.59
CA ALA A 87 -17.66 4.46 8.68
C ALA A 87 -18.59 4.57 9.88
N THR A 88 -18.61 3.51 10.68
CA THR A 88 -19.32 3.45 11.95
C THR A 88 -18.58 4.20 13.07
N GLN A 89 -17.28 4.45 12.90
CA GLN A 89 -16.43 5.18 13.85
C GLN A 89 -15.39 6.10 13.17
N ARG A 90 -14.74 6.95 13.98
CA ARG A 90 -13.81 7.99 13.52
C ARG A 90 -12.42 7.45 13.27
N TYR A 91 -12.22 6.79 12.14
CA TYR A 91 -10.90 6.29 11.73
C TYR A 91 -9.96 7.37 11.20
N PHE A 92 -10.50 8.41 10.56
CA PHE A 92 -9.71 9.44 9.87
C PHE A 92 -9.19 10.49 10.85
N ASP A 93 -7.88 10.70 10.87
CA ASP A 93 -7.18 11.56 11.82
C ASP A 93 -6.38 12.67 11.11
N GLU A 94 -5.74 13.58 11.86
CA GLU A 94 -4.94 14.69 11.28
C GLU A 94 -3.64 14.23 10.63
N ASN A 95 -3.02 13.18 11.18
CA ASN A 95 -1.79 12.60 10.65
C ASN A 95 -2.06 11.61 9.51
N GLY A 96 -3.32 11.22 9.31
CA GLY A 96 -3.76 10.32 8.25
C GLY A 96 -3.24 8.89 8.42
N VAL A 97 -3.05 8.41 9.66
CA VAL A 97 -2.49 7.09 9.95
C VAL A 97 -3.34 5.99 9.32
N PHE A 98 -4.66 6.08 9.47
CA PHE A 98 -5.59 5.12 8.87
C PHE A 98 -5.45 5.07 7.34
N MET A 99 -5.50 6.23 6.68
CA MET A 99 -5.34 6.31 5.22
C MET A 99 -3.94 5.91 4.76
N GLY A 100 -2.91 6.14 5.57
CA GLY A 100 -1.56 5.63 5.33
C GLY A 100 -1.52 4.12 5.32
N ILE A 101 -2.11 3.46 6.31
CA ILE A 101 -2.04 2.00 6.50
C ILE A 101 -2.99 1.24 5.57
N PHE A 102 -4.22 1.71 5.40
CA PHE A 102 -5.27 0.97 4.68
C PHE A 102 -5.51 1.44 3.25
N PHE A 103 -4.91 2.56 2.82
CA PHE A 103 -5.10 3.09 1.47
C PHE A 103 -3.76 3.34 0.77
N ALA A 104 -2.98 4.34 1.19
CA ALA A 104 -1.77 4.74 0.50
C ALA A 104 -0.66 3.66 0.54
N GLY A 105 -0.45 3.03 1.70
CA GLY A 105 0.58 1.99 1.88
C GLY A 105 0.38 0.80 0.94
N PRO A 106 -0.79 0.14 0.96
CA PRO A 106 -1.09 -0.95 0.04
C PRO A 106 -1.07 -0.54 -1.44
N LEU A 107 -1.52 0.68 -1.78
CA LEU A 107 -1.41 1.22 -3.14
C LEU A 107 0.04 1.40 -3.59
N LEU A 108 0.91 1.93 -2.73
CA LEU A 108 2.35 2.04 -3.00
C LEU A 108 2.99 0.67 -3.16
N ALA A 109 2.62 -0.30 -2.31
CA ALA A 109 3.07 -1.68 -2.45
C ALA A 109 2.61 -2.30 -3.78
N ALA A 110 1.38 -2.01 -4.22
CA ALA A 110 0.86 -2.44 -5.51
C ALA A 110 1.64 -1.81 -6.69
N GLY A 111 1.95 -0.51 -6.61
CA GLY A 111 2.80 0.18 -7.59
C GLY A 111 4.21 -0.42 -7.65
N PHE A 112 4.83 -0.69 -6.50
CA PHE A 112 6.14 -1.36 -6.44
C PHE A 112 6.09 -2.77 -7.04
N PHE A 113 5.08 -3.56 -6.67
CA PHE A 113 4.85 -4.89 -7.23
C PHE A 113 4.72 -4.85 -8.75
N GLN A 114 4.01 -3.86 -9.28
CA GLN A 114 3.87 -3.65 -10.72
C GLN A 114 5.22 -3.43 -11.41
N LEU A 115 6.10 -2.60 -10.83
CA LEU A 115 7.43 -2.32 -11.38
C LEU A 115 8.34 -3.55 -11.38
N VAL A 116 8.24 -4.40 -10.35
CA VAL A 116 8.97 -5.68 -10.29
C VAL A 116 8.43 -6.63 -11.36
N LEU A 117 7.11 -6.69 -11.54
CA LEU A 117 6.47 -7.59 -12.50
C LEU A 117 6.77 -7.21 -13.96
N GLY A 118 6.90 -5.92 -14.25
CA GLY A 118 7.25 -5.41 -15.59
C GLY A 118 8.68 -5.72 -16.04
N ARG A 119 9.58 -6.12 -15.13
CA ARG A 119 10.95 -6.54 -15.44
C ARG A 119 11.09 -7.98 -15.93
N ALA A 120 9.99 -8.73 -16.04
CA ALA A 120 10.06 -10.09 -16.59
C ALA A 120 10.58 -10.03 -18.05
N PRO A 121 11.64 -10.78 -18.40
CA PRO A 121 12.26 -10.70 -19.72
C PRO A 121 11.20 -10.93 -20.80
N SER A 122 11.10 -9.96 -21.70
CA SER A 122 10.21 -10.06 -22.83
C SER A 122 10.72 -11.15 -23.78
N ARG A 123 9.85 -11.67 -24.64
CA ARG A 123 10.28 -12.64 -25.68
C ARG A 123 11.38 -12.08 -26.58
N LEU A 124 11.50 -10.75 -26.68
CA LEU A 124 12.54 -10.06 -27.44
C LEU A 124 13.88 -10.08 -26.70
N ASP A 125 13.87 -9.91 -25.38
CA ASP A 125 15.08 -9.98 -24.55
C ASP A 125 15.66 -11.39 -24.54
N ALA A 126 14.80 -12.40 -24.47
CA ALA A 126 15.19 -13.80 -24.59
C ALA A 126 15.72 -14.15 -25.99
N ALA A 127 15.12 -13.60 -27.04
CA ALA A 127 15.57 -13.80 -28.42
C ALA A 127 16.91 -13.10 -28.69
N TYR A 128 17.10 -11.87 -28.20
CA TYR A 128 18.37 -11.15 -28.31
C TYR A 128 19.48 -11.87 -27.54
N ALA A 129 19.21 -12.30 -26.30
CA ALA A 129 20.16 -13.08 -25.52
C ALA A 129 20.56 -14.39 -26.23
N ALA A 130 19.60 -15.12 -26.81
CA ALA A 130 19.87 -16.33 -27.57
C ALA A 130 20.67 -16.08 -28.87
N LEU A 131 20.52 -14.90 -29.49
CA LEU A 131 21.29 -14.53 -30.68
C LEU A 131 22.73 -14.12 -30.33
N THR A 132 22.94 -13.48 -29.19
CA THR A 132 24.29 -13.09 -28.71
C THR A 132 25.09 -14.24 -28.11
N ASP A 133 24.44 -15.29 -27.60
CA ASP A 133 25.11 -16.46 -27.00
C ASP A 133 25.58 -17.49 -28.06
N VAL A 134 25.15 -17.32 -29.32
CA VAL A 134 25.49 -18.18 -30.47
C VAL A 134 26.59 -17.57 -31.36
N ALA A 135 27.01 -16.32 -31.09
CA ALA A 135 28.04 -15.58 -31.82
C ALA A 135 29.38 -15.58 -31.08
#